data_AF-A0A2N9MCD9-F1
#
_entry.id   AF-A0A2N9MCD9-F1
#
_cell.length_a   1.000
_cell.length_b   1.000
_cell.length_c   1.000
_cell.angle_alpha   90.00
_cell.angle_beta   90.00
_cell.angle_gamma   90.00
#
_symmetry.space_group_name_H-M   'P 1'
#
loop_
_entity.id
_entity.type
_entity.pdbx_description
1 polymer ?
#
loop_
_entity_poly.entity_id
_entity_poly.type
_entity_poly.pdbx_seq_one_letter_code
_entity_poly.pdbx_strand_id
1 'polypeptide(L)'
;MLEGSPRILTRRSALWIAASGIASFGRLYAGDFWDKKAPTEWDSEEIEKILHKSPWAKEVTAQIAPGEGGYGSGNPNGGGYPGGGGGMGGPRGGMGIPGIGGIGMPRGRNRGGGYPPRQAGSFEKGTVRWESAQPVLDAQKKPLPEAFANHYVISVSGIPLRDRRRNSQTSQTGDDDNRQSQQSQDDSLDNLKQLTSLEPKGKSMIQAGVVQRGTAEYSTFLFGFSKEMLQFTKHDNEVAFSTQLGSAVVKTKFYLKWMVYHKQLAV
;
A
#
# COMPACT_ATOMS: atom_id res chain seq x y z
N MET A 1 13.37 -78.70 24.72
CA MET A 1 12.83 -77.57 23.94
C MET A 1 14.01 -76.72 23.53
N LEU A 2 14.37 -76.78 22.24
CA LEU A 2 15.67 -76.34 21.72
C LEU A 2 15.64 -74.86 21.32
N GLU A 3 16.65 -74.13 21.79
CA GLU A 3 17.05 -72.78 21.36
C GLU A 3 17.22 -72.70 19.83
N GLY A 4 16.66 -71.66 19.23
CA GLY A 4 16.98 -71.22 17.88
C GLY A 4 17.78 -69.92 17.92
N SER A 5 19.06 -69.98 17.58
CA SER A 5 19.90 -68.83 17.21
C SER A 5 20.19 -68.90 15.69
N PRO A 6 20.85 -67.90 15.07
CA PRO A 6 20.31 -66.66 14.52
C PRO A 6 20.66 -66.52 13.02
N ARG A 7 20.58 -65.29 12.46
CA ARG A 7 21.07 -64.78 11.13
C ARG A 7 19.96 -64.60 10.08
N ILE A 8 19.85 -63.54 9.25
CA ILE A 8 20.73 -62.40 8.93
C ILE A 8 19.96 -61.40 8.00
N LEU A 9 20.31 -60.09 8.09
CA LEU A 9 20.12 -58.95 7.15
C LEU A 9 18.69 -58.40 6.92
N THR A 10 18.44 -57.08 6.86
CA THR A 10 18.99 -56.22 5.79
C THR A 10 18.78 -54.71 6.06
N ARG A 11 19.89 -53.98 5.96
CA ARG A 11 20.12 -52.64 5.39
C ARG A 11 18.91 -51.75 5.07
N ARG A 12 18.95 -50.55 5.67
CA ARG A 12 18.61 -49.19 5.15
C ARG A 12 17.62 -48.45 6.04
N SER A 13 17.98 -47.20 6.33
CA SER A 13 17.10 -46.09 6.74
C SER A 13 16.90 -45.87 8.24
N ALA A 14 17.95 -45.40 8.92
CA ALA A 14 17.75 -44.52 10.08
C ALA A 14 18.16 -43.10 9.65
N LEU A 15 17.16 -42.28 9.31
CA LEU A 15 17.31 -40.86 9.01
C LEU A 15 17.68 -40.11 10.28
N TRP A 16 18.84 -39.45 10.27
CA TRP A 16 19.17 -38.42 11.25
C TRP A 16 18.34 -37.18 10.95
N ILE A 17 17.33 -36.89 11.78
CA ILE A 17 16.64 -35.60 11.77
C ILE A 17 17.58 -34.60 12.45
N ALA A 18 18.34 -33.86 11.65
CA ALA A 18 18.89 -32.59 12.08
C ALA A 18 17.73 -31.60 12.22
N ALA A 19 17.30 -31.34 13.45
CA ALA A 19 16.37 -30.28 13.78
C ALA A 19 17.07 -28.92 13.59
N SER A 20 17.15 -28.45 12.34
CA SER A 20 17.45 -27.04 12.06
C SER A 20 16.25 -26.22 12.51
N GLY A 21 16.38 -25.60 13.67
CA GLY A 21 15.38 -24.70 14.25
C GLY A 21 15.10 -23.52 13.33
N ILE A 22 13.94 -23.54 12.68
CA ILE A 22 13.25 -22.30 12.37
C ILE A 22 12.45 -21.98 13.62
N ALA A 23 12.94 -21.01 14.40
CA ALA A 23 12.16 -20.36 15.44
C ALA A 23 11.00 -19.61 14.76
N SER A 24 9.95 -20.35 14.38
CA SER A 24 8.64 -19.77 14.21
C SER A 24 8.19 -19.37 15.60
N PHE A 25 8.20 -18.07 15.89
CA PHE A 25 7.56 -17.48 17.05
C PHE A 25 6.04 -17.75 16.97
N GLY A 26 5.63 -18.99 17.19
CA GLY A 26 4.31 -19.29 17.67
C GLY A 26 4.26 -18.80 19.10
N ARG A 27 3.79 -17.57 19.31
CA ARG A 27 3.45 -17.08 20.65
C ARG A 27 2.38 -18.00 21.20
N LEU A 28 2.81 -18.89 22.09
CA LEU A 28 1.95 -19.76 22.87
C LEU A 28 1.01 -18.89 23.71
N TYR A 29 -0.25 -19.31 23.76
CA TYR A 29 -1.41 -18.66 24.36
C TYR A 29 -1.24 -18.36 25.86
N ALA A 30 -0.61 -17.24 26.18
CA ALA A 30 -0.95 -16.45 27.34
C ALA A 30 -1.64 -15.21 26.79
N GLY A 31 -2.94 -15.02 27.07
CA GLY A 31 -3.67 -13.82 26.62
C GLY A 31 -2.83 -12.57 26.86
N ASP A 32 -2.67 -11.73 25.84
CA ASP A 32 -1.94 -10.46 25.97
C ASP A 32 -2.63 -9.60 27.05
N PHE A 33 -1.96 -8.53 27.50
CA PHE A 33 -2.46 -7.74 28.63
C PHE A 33 -3.87 -7.16 28.39
N TRP A 34 -4.24 -6.87 27.13
CA TRP A 34 -5.58 -6.40 26.77
C TRP A 34 -6.70 -7.43 27.06
N ASP A 35 -6.39 -8.72 27.14
CA ASP A 35 -7.39 -9.74 27.52
C ASP A 35 -7.51 -9.94 29.04
N LYS A 36 -6.59 -9.35 29.82
CA LYS A 36 -6.45 -9.62 31.27
C LYS A 36 -6.66 -8.40 32.14
N LYS A 37 -6.26 -7.23 31.66
CA LYS A 37 -6.32 -5.94 32.36
C LYS A 37 -7.50 -5.12 31.89
N ALA A 38 -8.02 -4.28 32.78
CA ALA A 38 -9.02 -3.28 32.38
C ALA A 38 -8.35 -2.14 31.58
N PRO A 39 -9.05 -1.48 30.63
CA PRO A 39 -8.55 -0.30 29.91
C PRO A 39 -7.96 0.80 30.78
N THR A 40 -8.48 0.95 32.00
CA THR A 40 -8.05 1.96 32.97
C THR A 40 -6.68 1.66 33.57
N GLU A 41 -6.20 0.43 33.43
CA GLU A 41 -4.93 -0.05 33.98
C GLU A 41 -3.79 -0.06 32.95
N TRP A 42 -4.06 0.29 31.69
CA TRP A 42 -3.06 0.32 30.64
C TRP A 42 -2.16 1.55 30.78
N ASP A 43 -0.86 1.31 30.73
CA ASP A 43 0.13 2.38 30.61
C ASP A 43 0.29 2.85 29.15
N SER A 44 1.12 3.87 28.94
CA SER A 44 1.34 4.46 27.62
C SER A 44 2.01 3.49 26.63
N GLU A 45 2.91 2.61 27.09
CA GLU A 45 3.58 1.64 26.21
C GLU A 45 2.62 0.54 25.76
N GLU A 46 1.74 0.11 26.68
CA GLU A 46 0.65 -0.80 26.42
C GLU A 46 -0.34 -0.22 25.40
N ILE A 47 -0.73 1.05 25.57
CA ILE A 47 -1.57 1.77 24.59
C ILE A 47 -0.89 1.80 23.21
N GLU A 48 0.38 2.18 23.12
CA GLU A 48 1.12 2.17 21.85
C GLU A 48 1.19 0.77 21.23
N LYS A 49 1.38 -0.26 22.05
CA LYS A 49 1.37 -1.65 21.58
C LYS A 49 0.01 -2.04 21.00
N ILE A 50 -1.11 -1.59 21.57
CA ILE A 50 -2.45 -1.79 20.98
C ILE A 50 -2.58 -1.07 19.64
N LEU A 51 -2.08 0.17 19.55
CA LEU A 51 -2.30 1.01 18.38
C LEU A 51 -1.41 0.66 17.18
N HIS A 52 -0.27 -0.02 17.40
CA HIS A 52 0.72 -0.28 16.36
C HIS A 52 1.17 -1.76 16.26
N LYS A 53 1.09 -2.54 17.34
CA LYS A 53 1.65 -3.90 17.44
C LYS A 53 0.63 -4.92 17.93
N SER A 54 -0.63 -4.75 17.53
CA SER A 54 -1.75 -5.60 17.94
C SER A 54 -2.37 -6.35 16.76
N PRO A 55 -3.25 -7.34 17.01
CA PRO A 55 -4.02 -8.00 15.97
C PRO A 55 -4.87 -7.04 15.10
N TRP A 56 -5.25 -5.89 15.66
CA TRP A 56 -6.05 -4.85 15.01
C TRP A 56 -5.23 -3.83 14.23
N ALA A 57 -3.90 -3.84 14.33
CA ALA A 57 -3.03 -2.90 13.65
C ALA A 57 -2.00 -3.65 12.78
N LYS A 58 -1.89 -3.25 11.51
CA LYS A 58 -0.96 -3.84 10.54
C LYS A 58 -0.12 -2.74 9.90
N GLU A 59 1.19 -2.82 10.11
CA GLU A 59 2.13 -2.09 9.27
C GLU A 59 2.06 -2.65 7.84
N VAL A 60 1.92 -1.76 6.88
CA VAL A 60 1.81 -2.09 5.46
C VAL A 60 2.79 -1.27 4.66
N THR A 61 3.18 -1.82 3.53
CA THR A 61 3.94 -1.11 2.52
C THR A 61 3.04 -0.97 1.29
N ALA A 62 2.65 0.27 0.97
CA ALA A 62 1.85 0.56 -0.20
C ALA A 62 2.67 0.26 -1.46
N GLN A 63 2.05 -0.45 -2.39
CA GLN A 63 2.62 -0.68 -3.71
C GLN A 63 2.18 0.48 -4.61
N ILE A 64 3.12 1.28 -5.07
CA ILE A 64 2.82 2.31 -6.06
C ILE A 64 2.69 1.62 -7.41
N ALA A 65 1.47 1.62 -7.96
CA ALA A 65 1.23 1.17 -9.31
C ALA A 65 2.14 1.99 -10.25
N PRO A 66 2.98 1.35 -11.09
CA PRO A 66 3.78 2.06 -12.06
C PRO A 66 2.86 2.98 -12.84
N GLY A 67 3.17 4.27 -12.86
CA GLY A 67 2.46 5.18 -13.73
C GLY A 67 2.53 4.61 -15.14
N GLU A 68 1.38 4.38 -15.76
CA GLU A 68 1.27 4.33 -17.21
C GLU A 68 1.57 5.75 -17.72
N GLY A 69 2.84 6.11 -17.63
CA GLY A 69 3.40 7.40 -17.90
C GLY A 69 4.45 7.23 -18.97
N GLY A 70 4.05 7.50 -20.21
CA GLY A 70 4.96 7.76 -21.32
C GLY A 70 5.57 6.52 -21.95
N TYR A 71 4.75 5.61 -22.48
CA TYR A 71 5.12 5.06 -23.79
C TYR A 71 5.02 6.25 -24.74
N GLY A 72 6.15 6.70 -25.27
CA GLY A 72 6.13 7.58 -26.43
C GLY A 72 5.21 6.93 -27.45
N SER A 73 4.04 7.53 -27.65
CA SER A 73 3.18 7.25 -28.78
C SER A 73 3.99 7.62 -30.01
N GLY A 74 4.78 6.66 -30.51
CA GLY A 74 5.25 6.67 -31.87
C GLY A 74 3.99 6.67 -32.71
N ASN A 75 3.58 7.85 -33.15
CA ASN A 75 2.54 8.00 -34.14
C ASN A 75 3.08 7.36 -35.44
N PRO A 76 2.53 6.24 -35.93
CA PRO A 76 3.00 5.64 -37.18
C PRO A 76 2.40 6.33 -38.41
N ASN A 77 1.58 7.37 -38.23
CA ASN A 77 0.85 8.00 -39.33
C ASN A 77 0.76 9.52 -39.14
N GLY A 78 1.83 10.23 -39.51
CA GLY A 78 1.87 11.68 -39.63
C GLY A 78 2.42 12.05 -41.00
N GLY A 79 1.64 11.77 -42.04
CA GLY A 79 1.99 12.10 -43.42
C GLY A 79 1.98 13.61 -43.68
N GLY A 80 2.88 14.02 -44.58
CA GLY A 80 2.60 15.00 -45.62
C GLY A 80 2.50 16.46 -45.22
N TYR A 81 3.57 17.22 -45.46
CA TYR A 81 3.46 18.51 -46.15
C TYR A 81 4.56 18.63 -47.24
N PRO A 82 4.18 18.75 -48.52
CA PRO A 82 5.08 18.99 -49.64
C PRO A 82 5.11 20.47 -50.07
N GLY A 83 6.23 20.90 -50.64
CA GLY A 83 6.39 22.22 -51.29
C GLY A 83 7.13 23.22 -50.41
N GLY A 84 8.00 24.09 -50.93
CA GLY A 84 8.31 24.48 -52.30
C GLY A 84 9.41 25.55 -52.17
N GLY A 85 10.30 25.61 -53.16
CA GLY A 85 11.57 26.34 -53.05
C GLY A 85 11.49 27.87 -53.04
N GLY A 86 12.66 28.49 -52.98
CA GLY A 86 12.84 29.90 -53.29
C GLY A 86 14.01 30.55 -52.55
N GLY A 87 15.03 30.98 -53.30
CA GLY A 87 15.66 32.30 -53.06
C GLY A 87 16.84 32.39 -52.09
N MET A 88 18.05 32.20 -52.62
CA MET A 88 19.03 33.27 -52.88
C MET A 88 19.27 34.35 -51.78
N GLY A 89 20.51 34.47 -51.29
CA GLY A 89 20.99 35.76 -50.75
C GLY A 89 22.18 35.78 -49.76
N GLY A 90 23.41 35.65 -50.27
CA GLY A 90 24.50 36.54 -49.84
C GLY A 90 25.59 36.02 -48.87
N PRO A 91 26.81 36.62 -48.91
CA PRO A 91 28.07 35.91 -48.71
C PRO A 91 28.87 36.37 -47.47
N ARG A 92 29.55 35.45 -46.80
CA ARG A 92 30.78 35.78 -46.05
C ARG A 92 31.89 34.82 -46.43
N GLY A 93 32.74 35.34 -47.32
CA GLY A 93 34.03 34.76 -47.62
C GLY A 93 34.96 34.78 -46.40
N GLY A 94 35.82 33.78 -46.35
CA GLY A 94 36.83 33.60 -45.32
C GLY A 94 37.73 32.45 -45.72
N MET A 95 38.52 32.67 -46.78
CA MET A 95 39.56 31.77 -47.27
C MET A 95 40.67 31.69 -46.21
N GLY A 96 40.94 30.48 -45.71
CA GLY A 96 41.95 30.25 -44.68
C GLY A 96 42.61 28.86 -44.81
N ILE A 97 43.57 28.78 -45.72
CA ILE A 97 44.80 27.95 -45.75
C ILE A 97 44.67 26.42 -45.54
N PRO A 98 45.08 25.60 -46.53
CA PRO A 98 45.26 24.16 -46.38
C PRO A 98 46.61 23.82 -45.73
N GLY A 99 46.59 22.89 -44.76
CA GLY A 99 47.79 22.18 -44.31
C GLY A 99 48.33 22.57 -42.93
N ILE A 100 47.59 22.25 -41.86
CA ILE A 100 48.17 21.98 -40.53
C ILE A 100 47.42 20.78 -39.94
N GLY A 101 48.19 19.75 -39.55
CA GLY A 101 47.71 18.45 -39.11
C GLY A 101 46.74 18.51 -37.93
N GLY A 102 45.51 18.09 -38.18
CA GLY A 102 44.53 17.74 -37.15
C GLY A 102 44.90 16.40 -36.53
N ILE A 103 45.39 16.48 -35.30
CA ILE A 103 45.56 15.39 -34.34
C ILE A 103 44.38 14.40 -34.44
N GLY A 104 44.72 13.14 -34.71
CA GLY A 104 43.77 12.04 -34.70
C GLY A 104 43.08 11.93 -33.35
N MET A 105 41.79 12.25 -33.31
CA MET A 105 40.91 11.79 -32.24
C MET A 105 40.39 10.40 -32.62
N PRO A 106 40.68 9.34 -31.84
CA PRO A 106 40.23 8.00 -32.15
C PRO A 106 38.72 7.88 -31.92
N ARG A 107 38.05 7.26 -32.90
CA ARG A 107 36.77 6.60 -32.74
C ARG A 107 36.69 5.88 -31.40
N GLY A 108 35.69 6.20 -30.58
CA GLY A 108 35.45 5.46 -29.36
C GLY A 108 34.17 5.87 -28.65
N ARG A 109 33.19 4.96 -28.69
CA ARG A 109 32.01 4.87 -27.81
C ARG A 109 30.88 5.88 -28.05
N ASN A 110 29.91 5.40 -28.83
CA ASN A 110 28.56 5.17 -28.32
C ASN A 110 28.60 4.84 -26.81
N ARG A 111 28.49 5.86 -25.96
CA ARG A 111 28.07 5.71 -24.57
C ARG A 111 26.59 6.07 -24.60
N GLY A 112 25.78 5.08 -24.97
CA GLY A 112 24.35 5.13 -24.74
C GLY A 112 24.14 5.54 -23.29
N GLY A 113 23.45 6.66 -23.11
CA GLY A 113 23.04 7.14 -21.80
C GLY A 113 22.17 6.07 -21.17
N GLY A 114 22.80 5.24 -20.34
CA GLY A 114 22.10 4.35 -19.44
C GLY A 114 21.27 5.24 -18.54
N TYR A 115 19.96 5.28 -18.78
CA TYR A 115 19.03 5.73 -17.77
C TYR A 115 19.42 5.03 -16.46
N PRO A 116 19.56 5.76 -15.34
CA PRO A 116 19.70 5.11 -14.05
C PRO A 116 18.57 4.08 -13.94
N PRO A 117 18.84 2.85 -13.48
CA PRO A 117 17.78 1.86 -13.32
C PRO A 117 16.66 2.54 -12.54
N ARG A 118 15.47 2.64 -13.17
CA ARG A 118 14.26 3.17 -12.55
C ARG A 118 14.19 2.52 -11.19
N GLN A 119 14.38 3.31 -10.14
CA GLN A 119 14.27 2.83 -8.77
C GLN A 119 12.96 2.05 -8.69
N ALA A 120 13.08 0.77 -8.28
CA ALA A 120 11.96 -0.07 -7.92
C ALA A 120 10.93 0.80 -7.18
N GLY A 121 9.66 0.71 -7.59
CA GLY A 121 8.60 1.65 -7.22
C GLY A 121 8.73 2.16 -5.80
N SER A 122 8.57 3.48 -5.59
CA SER A 122 8.61 4.04 -4.25
C SER A 122 7.62 3.26 -3.37
N PHE A 123 8.09 2.81 -2.22
CA PHE A 123 7.29 2.07 -1.26
C PHE A 123 6.97 3.02 -0.12
N GLU A 124 5.69 3.31 0.10
CA GLU A 124 5.27 4.13 1.23
C GLU A 124 4.88 3.22 2.40
N LYS A 125 5.41 3.49 3.58
CA LYS A 125 5.03 2.76 4.79
C LYS A 125 3.81 3.42 5.40
N GLY A 126 2.83 2.61 5.76
CA GLY A 126 1.64 3.06 6.48
C GLY A 126 1.19 2.05 7.51
N THR A 127 0.15 2.40 8.25
CA THR A 127 -0.53 1.48 9.16
C THR A 127 -1.99 1.39 8.80
N VAL A 128 -2.49 0.17 8.62
CA VAL A 128 -3.92 -0.12 8.53
C VAL A 128 -4.39 -0.59 9.90
N ARG A 129 -5.41 0.07 10.47
CA ARG A 129 -5.89 -0.24 11.82
C ARG A 129 -7.40 -0.37 11.87
N TRP A 130 -7.89 -1.34 12.63
CA TRP A 130 -9.32 -1.53 12.88
C TRP A 130 -9.78 -0.60 14.02
N GLU A 131 -10.26 0.58 13.66
CA GLU A 131 -10.63 1.65 14.60
C GLU A 131 -11.92 1.37 15.39
N SER A 132 -12.87 0.63 14.81
CA SER A 132 -14.12 0.29 15.52
C SER A 132 -13.97 -0.83 16.55
N ALA A 133 -12.78 -1.42 16.66
CA ALA A 133 -12.53 -2.48 17.62
C ALA A 133 -12.45 -1.88 19.03
N GLN A 134 -13.17 -2.48 19.98
CA GLN A 134 -13.22 -2.05 21.37
C GLN A 134 -11.85 -1.75 22.01
N PRO A 135 -10.81 -2.61 21.92
CA PRO A 135 -9.52 -2.31 22.52
C PRO A 135 -8.83 -1.08 21.89
N VAL A 136 -9.09 -0.80 20.61
CA VAL A 136 -8.56 0.39 19.93
C VAL A 136 -9.28 1.65 20.39
N LEU A 137 -10.61 1.61 20.54
CA LEU A 137 -11.40 2.71 21.08
C LEU A 137 -11.01 3.02 22.54
N ASP A 138 -10.89 1.97 23.36
CA ASP A 138 -10.46 2.05 24.75
C ASP A 138 -9.06 2.69 24.88
N ALA A 139 -8.14 2.33 23.98
CA ALA A 139 -6.79 2.86 23.96
C ALA A 139 -6.74 4.34 23.51
N GLN A 140 -7.54 4.72 22.50
CA GLN A 140 -7.55 6.10 21.99
C GLN A 140 -8.33 7.06 22.87
N LYS A 141 -9.30 6.56 23.64
CA LYS A 141 -10.23 7.35 24.47
C LYS A 141 -10.93 8.46 23.67
N LYS A 142 -11.07 8.28 22.35
CA LYS A 142 -11.72 9.20 21.42
C LYS A 142 -12.84 8.44 20.72
N PRO A 143 -14.08 8.92 20.77
CA PRO A 143 -15.17 8.30 20.03
C PRO A 143 -14.94 8.47 18.53
N LEU A 144 -15.43 7.50 17.76
CA LEU A 144 -15.49 7.64 16.32
C LEU A 144 -16.54 8.70 15.93
N PRO A 145 -16.36 9.39 14.80
CA PRO A 145 -17.37 10.29 14.27
C PRO A 145 -18.72 9.58 14.09
N GLU A 146 -19.82 10.29 14.37
CA GLU A 146 -21.18 9.75 14.33
C GLU A 146 -21.56 9.17 12.96
N ALA A 147 -20.97 9.69 11.88
CA ALA A 147 -21.13 9.18 10.52
C ALA A 147 -20.75 7.69 10.36
N PHE A 148 -19.96 7.15 11.29
CA PHE A 148 -19.57 5.73 11.32
C PHE A 148 -20.40 4.87 12.28
N ALA A 149 -21.51 5.40 12.82
CA ALA A 149 -22.46 4.59 13.57
C ALA A 149 -22.89 3.36 12.75
N ASN A 150 -22.91 2.18 13.38
CA ASN A 150 -23.21 0.89 12.72
C ASN A 150 -22.25 0.49 11.58
N HIS A 151 -21.04 1.04 11.55
CA HIS A 151 -19.99 0.62 10.61
C HIS A 151 -18.83 -0.06 11.32
N TYR A 152 -18.18 -1.03 10.68
CA TYR A 152 -16.80 -1.35 10.98
C TYR A 152 -15.92 -0.26 10.38
N VAL A 153 -15.00 0.27 11.16
CA VAL A 153 -14.13 1.37 10.74
C VAL A 153 -12.70 0.87 10.67
N ILE A 154 -12.10 1.04 9.50
CA ILE A 154 -10.68 0.75 9.27
C ILE A 154 -10.01 2.06 8.88
N SER A 155 -8.91 2.41 9.54
CA SER A 155 -8.07 3.54 9.16
C SER A 155 -6.88 3.09 8.32
N VAL A 156 -6.42 3.98 7.44
CA VAL A 156 -5.13 3.90 6.77
C VAL A 156 -4.39 5.20 7.05
N SER A 157 -3.21 5.10 7.66
CA SER A 157 -2.39 6.24 8.07
C SER A 157 -0.98 6.15 7.46
N GLY A 158 -0.35 7.30 7.23
CA GLY A 158 1.02 7.40 6.72
C GLY A 158 1.14 7.28 5.19
N ILE A 159 0.02 7.11 4.47
CA ILE A 159 -0.01 7.00 3.00
C ILE A 159 -0.83 8.17 2.44
N PRO A 160 -0.21 9.13 1.74
CA PRO A 160 -0.90 10.28 1.19
C PRO A 160 -1.78 9.91 -0.01
N LEU A 161 -2.91 10.61 -0.16
CA LEU A 161 -3.72 10.53 -1.37
C LEU A 161 -3.04 11.33 -2.49
N ARG A 162 -2.45 10.61 -3.45
CA ARG A 162 -1.78 11.21 -4.62
C ARG A 162 -2.69 11.12 -5.84
N ASP A 163 -3.45 12.18 -6.09
CA ASP A 163 -4.27 12.26 -7.29
C ASP A 163 -3.38 12.41 -8.53
N ARG A 164 -3.53 11.47 -9.48
CA ARG A 164 -2.80 11.50 -10.77
C ARG A 164 -3.10 12.75 -11.61
N ARG A 165 -4.12 13.54 -11.25
CA ARG A 165 -4.62 14.69 -12.02
C ARG A 165 -4.02 16.03 -11.62
N ARG A 166 -3.18 16.13 -10.58
CA ARG A 166 -2.62 17.42 -10.13
C ARG A 166 -1.39 17.87 -10.93
N ASN A 167 -1.42 17.67 -12.25
CA ASN A 167 -0.46 18.27 -13.17
C ASN A 167 -1.16 18.82 -14.42
N SER A 168 -2.34 19.43 -14.21
CA SER A 168 -3.03 20.24 -15.20
C SER A 168 -3.17 21.64 -14.61
N GLN A 169 -2.27 22.52 -15.04
CA GLN A 169 -2.40 23.97 -15.13
C GLN A 169 -3.60 24.61 -14.41
N THR A 170 -3.34 25.45 -13.41
CA THR A 170 -4.09 26.71 -13.23
C THR A 170 -3.15 27.72 -12.57
N SER A 171 -2.47 28.48 -13.42
CA SER A 171 -2.19 29.89 -13.15
C SER A 171 -3.49 30.68 -13.41
N GLN A 172 -3.78 31.66 -12.54
CA GLN A 172 -4.83 32.69 -12.67
C GLN A 172 -6.25 32.18 -12.33
N THR A 173 -7.08 32.75 -11.45
CA THR A 173 -7.16 34.08 -10.81
C THR A 173 -8.30 34.02 -9.76
N GLY A 174 -8.09 34.60 -8.57
CA GLY A 174 -9.12 35.32 -7.78
C GLY A 174 -10.22 34.53 -7.05
N ASP A 175 -10.16 34.55 -5.71
CA ASP A 175 -11.25 34.50 -4.71
C ASP A 175 -12.36 33.42 -4.74
N ASP A 176 -12.42 32.52 -5.72
CA ASP A 176 -13.37 31.38 -5.76
C ASP A 176 -12.73 30.02 -5.38
N ASP A 177 -11.50 30.04 -4.86
CA ASP A 177 -10.65 28.86 -4.65
C ASP A 177 -11.14 27.92 -3.52
N ASN A 178 -11.89 28.44 -2.54
CA ASN A 178 -12.25 27.65 -1.34
C ASN A 178 -13.40 26.66 -1.59
N ARG A 179 -14.38 27.02 -2.43
CA ARG A 179 -15.49 26.10 -2.77
C ARG A 179 -15.03 24.98 -3.69
N GLN A 180 -14.19 25.30 -4.69
CA GLN A 180 -13.68 24.33 -5.64
C GLN A 180 -12.69 23.35 -5.00
N SER A 181 -11.89 23.81 -4.02
CA SER A 181 -10.98 22.94 -3.25
C SER A 181 -11.69 22.04 -2.24
N GLN A 182 -12.85 22.43 -1.70
CA GLN A 182 -13.69 21.56 -0.87
C GLN A 182 -14.41 20.51 -1.72
N GLN A 183 -15.06 20.93 -2.81
CA GLN A 183 -15.78 20.01 -3.71
C GLN A 183 -14.85 18.95 -4.31
N SER A 184 -13.66 19.33 -4.75
CA SER A 184 -12.67 18.36 -5.26
C SER A 184 -12.16 17.38 -4.20
N GLN A 185 -12.16 17.77 -2.92
CA GLN A 185 -11.83 16.85 -1.83
C GLN A 185 -12.96 15.85 -1.59
N ASP A 186 -14.21 16.30 -1.58
CA ASP A 186 -15.37 15.43 -1.43
C ASP A 186 -15.48 14.42 -2.57
N ASP A 187 -15.29 14.87 -3.82
CA ASP A 187 -15.25 13.99 -5.01
C ASP A 187 -14.15 12.93 -4.89
N SER A 188 -12.97 13.33 -4.42
CA SER A 188 -11.86 12.41 -4.20
C SER A 188 -12.17 11.38 -3.11
N LEU A 189 -12.84 11.77 -2.01
CA LEU A 189 -13.26 10.86 -0.94
C LEU A 189 -14.38 9.91 -1.39
N ASP A 190 -15.31 10.39 -2.20
CA ASP A 190 -16.39 9.55 -2.77
C ASP A 190 -15.84 8.49 -3.72
N ASN A 191 -14.85 8.83 -4.54
CA ASN A 191 -14.17 7.85 -5.38
C ASN A 191 -13.48 6.74 -4.55
N LEU A 192 -12.98 7.08 -3.36
CA LEU A 192 -12.37 6.08 -2.47
C LEU A 192 -13.37 5.02 -1.97
N LYS A 193 -14.68 5.32 -1.92
CA LYS A 193 -15.70 4.34 -1.52
C LYS A 193 -15.68 3.11 -2.42
N GLN A 194 -15.62 3.32 -3.74
CA GLN A 194 -15.64 2.25 -4.74
C GLN A 194 -14.31 1.51 -4.85
N LEU A 195 -13.21 2.22 -4.55
CA LEU A 195 -11.83 1.70 -4.60
C LEU A 195 -11.40 1.00 -3.31
N THR A 196 -12.27 0.97 -2.30
CA THR A 196 -11.99 0.38 -1.00
C THR A 196 -12.96 -0.74 -0.71
N SER A 197 -12.42 -1.91 -0.35
CA SER A 197 -13.20 -3.11 -0.13
C SER A 197 -12.76 -3.90 1.09
N LEU A 198 -13.74 -4.63 1.63
CA LEU A 198 -13.57 -5.58 2.71
C LEU A 198 -14.17 -6.93 2.29
N GLU A 199 -13.35 -7.98 2.32
CA GLU A 199 -13.69 -9.30 1.84
C GLU A 199 -13.36 -10.35 2.90
N PRO A 200 -14.36 -10.84 3.65
CA PRO A 200 -14.17 -12.01 4.50
C PRO A 200 -13.95 -13.26 3.65
N LYS A 201 -13.12 -14.16 4.13
CA LYS A 201 -12.83 -15.41 3.41
C LYS A 201 -14.11 -16.23 3.16
N GLY A 202 -14.42 -16.44 1.88
CA GLY A 202 -15.57 -17.24 1.46
C GLY A 202 -16.92 -16.53 1.54
N LYS A 203 -16.94 -15.21 1.75
CA LYS A 203 -18.14 -14.37 1.72
C LYS A 203 -18.03 -13.32 0.62
N SER A 204 -19.14 -12.66 0.31
CA SER A 204 -19.18 -11.57 -0.65
C SER A 204 -18.33 -10.39 -0.18
N MET A 205 -17.56 -9.81 -1.10
CA MET A 205 -16.88 -8.55 -0.91
C MET A 205 -17.90 -7.41 -0.74
N ILE A 206 -17.65 -6.51 0.20
CA ILE A 206 -18.40 -5.26 0.35
C ILE A 206 -17.49 -4.06 0.13
N GLN A 207 -18.07 -2.95 -0.34
CA GLN A 207 -17.37 -1.67 -0.51
C GLN A 207 -17.56 -0.79 0.72
N ALA A 208 -16.72 0.23 0.86
CA ALA A 208 -16.89 1.24 1.90
C ALA A 208 -18.14 2.10 1.60
N GLY A 209 -19.00 2.28 2.60
CA GLY A 209 -20.18 3.15 2.50
C GLY A 209 -19.88 4.60 2.90
N VAL A 210 -18.91 4.78 3.82
CA VAL A 210 -18.53 6.08 4.37
C VAL A 210 -17.01 6.21 4.33
N VAL A 211 -16.52 7.36 3.89
CA VAL A 211 -15.08 7.67 3.91
C VAL A 211 -14.91 9.08 4.48
N GLN A 212 -14.00 9.24 5.43
CA GLN A 212 -13.64 10.55 5.99
C GLN A 212 -12.13 10.66 6.14
N ARG A 213 -11.61 11.89 6.10
CA ARG A 213 -10.23 12.15 6.50
C ARG A 213 -10.18 12.25 8.03
N GLY A 214 -9.24 11.53 8.64
CA GLY A 214 -8.95 11.67 10.06
C GLY A 214 -8.25 12.99 10.38
N THR A 215 -8.37 13.43 11.63
CA THR A 215 -7.82 14.73 12.10
C THR A 215 -6.33 14.67 12.49
N ALA A 216 -5.64 13.55 12.23
CA ALA A 216 -4.26 13.34 12.66
C ALA A 216 -3.26 14.08 11.75
N GLU A 217 -2.08 14.42 12.28
CA GLU A 217 -0.97 15.08 11.58
C GLU A 217 -0.48 14.32 10.35
N TYR A 218 -0.67 12.99 10.34
CA TYR A 218 -0.40 12.14 9.20
C TYR A 218 -1.67 11.97 8.36
N SER A 219 -1.51 11.89 7.03
CA SER A 219 -2.61 11.58 6.10
C SER A 219 -3.32 10.30 6.51
N THR A 220 -4.45 10.47 7.20
CA THR A 220 -5.24 9.38 7.76
C THR A 220 -6.60 9.38 7.09
N PHE A 221 -7.02 8.23 6.59
CA PHE A 221 -8.33 8.03 5.99
C PHE A 221 -9.07 6.95 6.78
N LEU A 222 -10.34 7.22 7.11
CA LEU A 222 -11.25 6.34 7.80
C LEU A 222 -12.25 5.77 6.80
N PHE A 223 -12.38 4.45 6.76
CA PHE A 223 -13.26 3.71 5.86
C PHE A 223 -14.29 2.94 6.68
N GLY A 224 -15.56 3.27 6.47
CA GLY A 224 -16.71 2.65 7.13
C GLY A 224 -17.37 1.59 6.25
N PHE A 225 -17.55 0.40 6.80
CA PHE A 225 -18.22 -0.74 6.17
C PHE A 225 -19.48 -1.13 6.96
N SER A 226 -20.63 -1.27 6.31
CA SER A 226 -21.89 -1.55 7.00
C SER A 226 -21.85 -2.87 7.79
N LYS A 227 -22.17 -2.82 9.09
CA LYS A 227 -22.32 -4.02 9.94
C LYS A 227 -23.56 -4.85 9.58
N GLU A 228 -24.54 -4.25 8.91
CA GLU A 228 -25.75 -4.93 8.48
C GLU A 228 -25.48 -5.83 7.27
N MET A 229 -24.67 -5.33 6.32
CA MET A 229 -24.28 -6.09 5.12
C MET A 229 -23.26 -7.17 5.44
N LEU A 230 -22.53 -7.03 6.55
CA LEU A 230 -21.47 -7.95 6.90
C LEU A 230 -21.45 -8.26 8.40
N GLN A 231 -21.78 -9.50 8.74
CA GLN A 231 -21.66 -9.98 10.12
C GLN A 231 -20.45 -10.90 10.23
N PHE A 232 -19.56 -10.57 11.18
CA PHE A 232 -18.41 -11.38 11.49
C PHE A 232 -18.72 -12.38 12.60
N THR A 233 -18.24 -13.60 12.40
CA THR A 233 -18.21 -14.65 13.41
C THR A 233 -16.77 -15.09 13.65
N LYS A 234 -16.52 -15.76 14.77
CA LYS A 234 -15.19 -16.34 15.06
C LYS A 234 -14.74 -17.36 13.99
N HIS A 235 -15.66 -17.89 13.18
CA HIS A 235 -15.38 -18.87 12.13
C HIS A 235 -14.93 -18.25 10.81
N ASP A 236 -15.07 -16.93 10.63
CA ASP A 236 -14.76 -16.26 9.37
C ASP A 236 -13.25 -16.15 9.08
N ASN A 237 -12.41 -16.69 9.98
CA ASN A 237 -10.96 -16.88 9.86
C ASN A 237 -10.15 -15.61 9.57
N GLU A 238 -10.24 -15.10 8.35
CA GLU A 238 -9.52 -13.92 7.88
C GLU A 238 -10.41 -13.00 7.03
N VAL A 239 -10.07 -11.72 7.06
CA VAL A 239 -10.74 -10.66 6.30
C VAL A 239 -9.67 -9.89 5.55
N ALA A 240 -9.78 -9.86 4.22
CA ALA A 240 -8.92 -9.05 3.37
C ALA A 240 -9.47 -7.63 3.28
N PHE A 241 -8.59 -6.66 3.50
CA PHE A 241 -8.86 -5.25 3.27
C PHE A 241 -7.99 -4.79 2.10
N SER A 242 -8.60 -4.04 1.18
CA SER A 242 -7.91 -3.43 0.04
C SER A 242 -8.40 -2.00 -0.14
N THR A 243 -7.48 -1.08 -0.41
CA THR A 243 -7.82 0.29 -0.82
C THR A 243 -6.80 0.82 -1.81
N GLN A 244 -7.23 1.74 -2.68
CA GLN A 244 -6.36 2.45 -3.60
C GLN A 244 -6.42 3.95 -3.33
N LEU A 245 -5.34 4.48 -2.78
CA LEU A 245 -5.11 5.90 -2.51
C LEU A 245 -4.36 6.51 -3.70
N GLY A 246 -5.10 6.87 -4.75
CA GLY A 246 -4.52 7.42 -5.98
C GLY A 246 -3.72 6.36 -6.76
N SER A 247 -2.39 6.52 -6.84
CA SER A 247 -1.50 5.50 -7.42
C SER A 247 -1.03 4.45 -6.41
N ALA A 248 -1.23 4.66 -5.11
CA ALA A 248 -0.79 3.74 -4.06
C ALA A 248 -1.89 2.70 -3.77
N VAL A 249 -1.54 1.42 -3.87
CA VAL A 249 -2.43 0.30 -3.55
C VAL A 249 -2.01 -0.31 -2.22
N VAL A 250 -2.96 -0.39 -1.29
CA VAL A 250 -2.78 -0.96 0.04
C VAL A 250 -3.62 -2.22 0.15
N LYS A 251 -2.99 -3.33 0.53
CA LYS A 251 -3.66 -4.61 0.78
C LYS A 251 -3.15 -5.22 2.07
N THR A 252 -4.05 -5.71 2.90
CA THR A 252 -3.70 -6.44 4.12
C THR A 252 -4.76 -7.46 4.49
N LYS A 253 -4.43 -8.36 5.42
CA LYS A 253 -5.34 -9.34 5.97
C LYS A 253 -5.37 -9.25 7.49
N PHE A 254 -6.58 -9.19 8.01
CA PHE A 254 -6.88 -9.33 9.42
C PHE A 254 -7.28 -10.76 9.73
N TYR A 255 -6.80 -11.30 10.84
CA TYR A 255 -7.07 -12.66 11.25
C TYR A 255 -7.97 -12.62 12.48
N LEU A 256 -9.27 -12.88 12.28
CA LEU A 256 -10.30 -12.70 13.30
C LEU A 256 -10.08 -13.57 14.53
N LYS A 257 -9.47 -14.75 14.35
CA LYS A 257 -9.09 -15.62 15.48
C LYS A 257 -8.13 -14.97 16.49
N TRP A 258 -7.39 -13.94 16.07
CA TRP A 258 -6.46 -13.21 16.93
C TRP A 258 -7.04 -11.87 17.40
N MET A 259 -8.15 -11.41 16.83
CA MET A 259 -8.80 -10.15 17.18
C MET A 259 -9.78 -10.36 18.33
N VAL A 260 -9.29 -10.96 19.40
CA VAL A 260 -10.06 -11.30 20.58
C VAL A 260 -9.72 -10.33 21.70
N TYR A 261 -10.75 -9.80 22.34
CA TYR A 261 -10.68 -8.91 23.48
C TYR A 261 -11.69 -9.38 24.52
N HIS A 262 -11.26 -9.61 25.75
CA HIS A 262 -12.08 -10.20 26.83
C HIS A 262 -12.80 -11.48 26.38
N LYS A 263 -12.08 -12.35 25.64
CA LYS A 263 -12.58 -13.64 25.09
C LYS A 263 -13.68 -13.51 24.02
N GLN A 264 -13.99 -12.30 23.57
CA GLN A 264 -14.95 -12.02 22.51
C GLN A 264 -14.27 -11.47 21.26
N LEU A 265 -14.85 -11.71 20.10
CA LEU A 265 -14.35 -11.12 18.86
C LEU A 265 -14.60 -9.60 18.93
N ALA A 266 -13.56 -8.80 18.72
CA ALA A 266 -13.66 -7.34 18.73
C ALA A 266 -13.36 -6.78 17.34
N VAL A 267 -14.40 -6.27 16.68
CA VAL A 267 -14.39 -5.65 15.36
C VAL A 267 -15.43 -4.53 15.30
#